data_AF-A0A061RSM9-F1
#
_entry.id   AF-A0A061RSM9-F1
#
_cell.length_a   1.000
_cell.length_b   1.000
_cell.length_c   1.000
_cell.angle_alpha   90.00
_cell.angle_beta   90.00
_cell.angle_gamma   90.00
#
_symmetry.space_group_name_H-M   'P 1'
#
loop_
_entity.id
_entity.type
_entity.pdbx_description
1 polymer ?
#
loop_
_entity_poly.entity_id
_entity_poly.type
_entity_poly.pdbx_seq_one_letter_code
_entity_poly.pdbx_strand_id
1 'polypeptide(L)'
;MRLRVPALSANAASTNDKIRGKASAALDTLIASVSGAMLVQNMSHVVAHGNPRSKALMIGKLEKMVRDGYAEQPRLVGKHALHAALSCLNDSKVDIRAANTRLVRTLRAAMGPQLLDVAGLSPDVSR
;
A
#
# COMPACT_ATOMS: atom_id res chain seq x y z
N MET A 1 -4.82 -16.63 11.85
CA MET A 1 -3.56 -16.70 11.05
C MET A 1 -2.94 -15.30 10.99
N ARG A 2 -1.94 -14.99 11.84
CA ARG A 2 -1.25 -13.68 11.81
C ARG A 2 -0.27 -13.67 10.64
N LEU A 3 -0.61 -12.99 9.56
CA LEU A 3 0.24 -12.84 8.38
C LEU A 3 1.57 -12.18 8.76
N ARG A 4 2.70 -12.79 8.40
CA ARG A 4 4.07 -12.33 8.75
C ARG A 4 4.55 -11.13 7.91
N VAL A 5 3.62 -10.35 7.36
CA VAL A 5 3.91 -9.19 6.49
C VAL A 5 4.80 -8.15 7.20
N PRO A 6 4.58 -7.81 8.50
CA PRO A 6 5.49 -6.89 9.20
C PRO A 6 6.92 -7.41 9.33
N ALA A 7 7.10 -8.71 9.60
CA ALA A 7 8.41 -9.33 9.72
C ALA A 7 9.16 -9.36 8.37
N LEU A 8 8.46 -9.69 7.29
CA LEU A 8 9.05 -9.64 5.94
C LEU A 8 9.41 -8.21 5.52
N SER A 9 8.60 -7.22 5.88
CA SER A 9 8.92 -5.81 5.63
C SER A 9 10.14 -5.33 6.42
N ALA A 10 10.29 -5.77 7.68
CA ALA A 10 11.48 -5.49 8.48
C ALA A 10 12.73 -6.08 7.81
N ASN A 11 12.65 -7.32 7.30
CA ASN A 11 13.74 -7.95 6.56
C ASN A 11 14.02 -7.26 5.21
N ALA A 12 12.99 -6.71 4.55
CA ALA A 12 13.16 -5.87 3.36
C ALA A 12 13.85 -4.53 3.67
N ALA A 13 13.92 -4.12 4.93
CA ALA A 13 14.72 -2.97 5.39
C ALA A 13 16.14 -3.35 5.82
N SER A 14 16.56 -4.61 5.63
CA SER A 14 17.92 -5.06 5.98
C SER A 14 19.00 -4.36 5.14
N THR A 15 20.13 -4.06 5.78
CA THR A 15 21.36 -3.58 5.12
C THR A 15 22.03 -4.68 4.30
N ASN A 16 21.70 -5.96 4.55
CA ASN A 16 22.20 -7.07 3.76
C ASN A 16 21.34 -7.27 2.50
N ASP A 17 21.97 -7.07 1.34
CA ASP A 17 21.33 -7.15 0.03
C ASP A 17 20.68 -8.51 -0.24
N LYS A 18 21.31 -9.61 0.20
CA LYS A 18 20.77 -10.96 0.04
C LYS A 18 19.50 -11.16 0.86
N ILE A 19 19.48 -10.65 2.11
CA ILE A 19 18.30 -10.74 2.98
C ILE A 19 17.16 -9.90 2.41
N ARG A 20 17.48 -8.67 2.00
CA ARG A 20 16.51 -7.76 1.39
C ARG A 20 15.89 -8.33 0.13
N GLY A 21 16.72 -8.89 -0.76
CA GLY A 21 16.26 -9.54 -1.99
C GLY A 21 15.34 -10.74 -1.72
N LYS A 22 15.75 -11.64 -0.82
CA LYS A 22 14.93 -12.79 -0.42
C LYS A 22 13.61 -12.39 0.22
N ALA A 23 13.63 -11.36 1.09
CA ALA A 23 12.41 -10.85 1.72
C ALA A 23 11.45 -10.23 0.70
N SER A 24 11.96 -9.49 -0.29
CA SER A 24 11.14 -8.95 -1.38
C SER A 24 10.50 -10.07 -2.21
N ALA A 25 11.27 -11.09 -2.60
CA ALA A 25 10.76 -12.22 -3.37
C ALA A 25 9.70 -13.03 -2.60
N ALA A 26 9.91 -13.22 -1.30
CA ALA A 26 8.93 -13.85 -0.43
C ALA A 26 7.63 -13.03 -0.34
N LEU A 27 7.71 -11.70 -0.28
CA LEU A 27 6.53 -10.83 -0.35
C LEU A 27 5.81 -10.95 -1.70
N ASP A 28 6.54 -11.02 -2.82
CA ASP A 28 5.93 -11.19 -4.14
C ASP A 28 5.20 -12.53 -4.28
N THR A 29 5.81 -13.61 -3.78
CA THR A 29 5.20 -14.94 -3.75
C THR A 29 3.94 -14.95 -2.87
N LEU A 30 4.00 -14.28 -1.71
CA LEU A 30 2.86 -14.16 -0.81
C LEU A 30 1.70 -13.40 -1.46
N ILE A 31 1.98 -12.29 -2.15
CA ILE A 31 0.99 -11.50 -2.89
C ILE A 31 0.33 -12.34 -4.00
N ALA A 32 1.09 -13.20 -4.67
CA ALA A 32 0.56 -14.07 -5.71
C ALA A 32 -0.29 -15.25 -5.17
N SER A 33 -0.06 -15.67 -3.92
CA SER A 33 -0.64 -16.92 -3.39
C SER A 33 -1.79 -16.71 -2.40
N VAL A 34 -1.92 -15.52 -1.81
CA VAL A 34 -2.92 -15.22 -0.77
C VAL A 34 -3.93 -14.21 -1.30
N SER A 35 -5.19 -14.36 -0.89
CA SER A 35 -6.26 -13.44 -1.29
C SER A 35 -5.92 -11.99 -0.97
N GLY A 36 -6.12 -11.10 -1.94
CA GLY A 36 -5.86 -9.66 -1.81
C GLY A 36 -6.59 -9.05 -0.60
N ALA A 37 -7.77 -9.58 -0.27
CA ALA A 37 -8.57 -9.26 0.90
C ALA A 37 -7.79 -9.24 2.21
N MET A 38 -7.05 -10.32 2.47
CA MET A 38 -6.33 -10.51 3.73
C MET A 38 -5.02 -9.73 3.73
N LEU A 39 -4.43 -9.54 2.55
CA LEU A 39 -3.15 -8.86 2.43
C LEU A 39 -3.29 -7.34 2.44
N VAL A 40 -4.33 -6.76 1.84
CA VAL A 40 -4.41 -5.31 1.62
C VAL A 40 -4.38 -4.55 2.95
N GLN A 41 -5.12 -5.03 3.96
CA GLN A 41 -5.11 -4.43 5.29
C GLN A 41 -3.72 -4.50 5.94
N ASN A 42 -3.05 -5.65 5.86
CA ASN A 42 -1.72 -5.84 6.45
C ASN A 42 -0.64 -5.03 5.73
N MET A 43 -0.71 -4.97 4.40
CA MET A 43 0.20 -4.18 3.57
C MET A 43 0.01 -2.68 3.81
N SER A 44 -1.23 -2.21 3.88
CA SER A 44 -1.56 -0.83 4.24
C SER A 44 -1.04 -0.44 5.62
N HIS A 45 -1.19 -1.31 6.62
CA HIS A 45 -0.66 -1.06 7.96
C HIS A 45 0.86 -0.90 7.95
N VAL A 46 1.57 -1.74 7.21
CA VAL A 46 3.03 -1.65 7.08
C VAL A 46 3.47 -0.43 6.27
N VAL A 47 2.70 0.01 5.28
CA VAL A 47 2.97 1.25 4.56
C VAL A 47 2.82 2.47 5.49
N ALA A 48 1.76 2.51 6.29
CA ALA A 48 1.49 3.61 7.19
C ALA A 48 2.50 3.70 8.36
N HIS A 49 2.85 2.57 8.96
CA HIS A 49 3.60 2.53 10.23
C HIS A 49 4.94 1.78 10.17
N GLY A 50 5.31 1.24 9.01
CA GLY A 50 6.51 0.41 8.86
C GLY A 50 7.81 1.19 8.70
N ASN A 51 8.88 0.44 8.49
CA ASN A 51 10.24 0.98 8.44
C ASN A 51 10.45 1.92 7.24
N PRO A 52 10.96 3.15 7.44
CA PRO A 52 11.23 4.11 6.36
C PRO A 52 12.22 3.65 5.27
N ARG A 53 12.98 2.57 5.48
CA ARG A 53 13.91 2.02 4.46
C ARG A 53 13.21 1.04 3.52
N SER A 54 12.18 0.33 3.98
CA SER A 54 11.38 -0.56 3.13
C SER A 54 10.09 0.09 2.64
N LYS A 55 9.68 1.23 3.21
CA LYS A 55 8.38 1.87 2.92
C LYS A 55 8.15 2.11 1.42
N ALA A 56 9.11 2.66 0.68
CA ALA A 56 8.94 2.89 -0.77
C ALA A 56 8.69 1.58 -1.55
N LEU A 57 9.39 0.50 -1.20
CA LEU A 57 9.18 -0.83 -1.76
C LEU A 57 7.80 -1.39 -1.38
N MET A 58 7.36 -1.20 -0.14
CA MET A 58 6.04 -1.64 0.33
C MET A 58 4.91 -0.87 -0.35
N ILE A 59 5.07 0.43 -0.59
CA ILE A 59 4.13 1.25 -1.37
C ILE A 59 4.01 0.70 -2.79
N GLY A 60 5.12 0.37 -3.45
CA GLY A 60 5.08 -0.20 -4.80
C GLY A 60 4.36 -1.56 -4.85
N LYS A 61 4.52 -2.40 -3.82
CA LYS A 61 3.79 -3.67 -3.72
C LYS A 61 2.29 -3.44 -3.47
N LEU A 62 1.93 -2.47 -2.63
CA LEU A 62 0.53 -2.08 -2.41
C LEU A 62 -0.09 -1.51 -3.70
N GLU A 63 0.64 -0.70 -4.48
CA GLU A 63 0.21 -0.18 -5.79
C GLU A 63 -0.15 -1.33 -6.74
N LYS A 64 0.69 -2.35 -6.83
CA LYS A 64 0.42 -3.55 -7.63
C LYS A 64 -0.87 -4.25 -7.17
N MET A 65 -1.05 -4.42 -5.86
CA MET A 65 -2.27 -5.03 -5.33
C MET A 65 -3.54 -4.21 -5.59
N VAL A 66 -3.45 -2.87 -5.57
CA VAL A 66 -4.57 -2.01 -5.95
C VAL A 66 -4.91 -2.24 -7.43
N ARG A 67 -3.91 -2.27 -8.30
CA ARG A 67 -4.10 -2.47 -9.74
C ARG A 67 -4.74 -3.82 -10.06
N ASP A 68 -4.24 -4.88 -9.43
CA ASP A 68 -4.63 -6.25 -9.74
C ASP A 68 -5.93 -6.66 -8.99
N GLY A 69 -6.14 -6.14 -7.78
CA GLY A 69 -7.18 -6.62 -6.86
C GLY A 69 -8.36 -5.67 -6.61
N TYR A 70 -8.38 -4.47 -7.20
CA TYR A 70 -9.49 -3.52 -6.97
C TYR A 70 -10.84 -4.08 -7.45
N ALA A 71 -10.88 -4.73 -8.62
CA ALA A 71 -12.11 -5.29 -9.18
C ALA A 71 -12.74 -6.36 -8.26
N GLU A 72 -11.92 -7.14 -7.57
CA GLU A 72 -12.39 -8.17 -6.65
C GLU A 72 -12.90 -7.55 -5.34
N GLN A 73 -12.17 -6.57 -4.80
CA GLN A 73 -12.48 -6.00 -3.48
C GLN A 73 -12.36 -4.47 -3.38
N PRO A 74 -13.27 -3.73 -4.03
CA PRO A 74 -13.21 -2.27 -4.11
C PRO A 74 -13.25 -1.59 -2.74
N ARG A 75 -14.10 -2.09 -1.84
CA ARG A 75 -14.34 -1.51 -0.51
C ARG A 75 -13.12 -1.61 0.40
N LEU A 76 -12.43 -2.75 0.41
CA LEU A 76 -11.27 -2.97 1.28
C LEU A 76 -10.05 -2.21 0.77
N VAL A 77 -9.86 -2.19 -0.55
CA VAL A 77 -8.83 -1.36 -1.19
C VAL A 77 -9.07 0.12 -0.89
N GLY A 78 -10.28 0.63 -1.12
CA GLY A 78 -10.62 2.03 -0.83
C GLY A 78 -10.39 2.39 0.64
N LYS A 79 -10.85 1.56 1.57
CA LYS A 79 -10.70 1.84 3.01
C LYS A 79 -9.25 1.82 3.49
N HIS A 80 -8.48 0.80 3.11
CA HIS A 80 -7.15 0.58 3.70
C HIS A 80 -6.02 1.18 2.87
N ALA A 81 -6.04 1.03 1.55
CA ALA A 81 -4.95 1.53 0.70
C ALA A 81 -4.97 3.05 0.61
N LEU A 82 -6.15 3.68 0.56
CA LEU A 82 -6.26 5.15 0.58
C LEU A 82 -5.75 5.72 1.91
N HIS A 83 -6.17 5.18 3.05
CA HIS A 83 -5.68 5.64 4.35
C HIS A 83 -4.15 5.56 4.43
N ALA A 84 -3.57 4.45 3.98
CA ALA A 84 -2.12 4.29 3.94
C ALA A 84 -1.45 5.34 3.03
N ALA A 85 -2.02 5.60 1.85
CA ALA A 85 -1.51 6.62 0.94
C ALA A 85 -1.57 8.04 1.55
N LEU A 86 -2.68 8.38 2.22
CA LEU A 86 -2.85 9.66 2.92
C LEU A 86 -1.80 9.85 4.02
N SER A 87 -1.52 8.79 4.80
CA SER A 87 -0.49 8.84 5.85
C SER A 87 0.93 9.09 5.32
N CYS A 88 1.17 8.84 4.02
CA CYS A 88 2.47 9.01 3.37
C CYS A 88 2.57 10.31 2.55
N LEU A 89 1.56 11.19 2.54
CA LEU A 89 1.58 12.43 1.75
C LEU A 89 2.71 13.37 2.19
N ASN A 90 2.95 13.45 3.49
CA ASN A 90 3.93 14.37 4.10
C ASN A 90 5.26 13.69 4.44
N ASP A 91 5.59 12.55 3.81
CA ASP A 91 6.84 11.85 4.09
C ASP A 91 8.05 12.69 3.63
N SER A 92 9.09 12.76 4.47
CA SER A 92 10.26 13.63 4.23
C SER A 92 11.18 13.10 3.14
N LYS A 93 11.11 11.80 2.80
CA LYS A 93 11.99 11.22 1.78
C LYS A 93 11.37 11.26 0.37
N VAL A 94 12.20 11.67 -0.60
CA VAL A 94 11.80 11.86 -2.00
C VAL A 94 11.32 10.55 -2.65
N ASP A 95 11.99 9.44 -2.38
CA ASP A 95 11.67 8.12 -2.92
C ASP A 95 10.30 7.61 -2.43
N ILE A 96 9.99 7.82 -1.15
CA ILE A 96 8.69 7.49 -0.55
C ILE A 96 7.60 8.37 -1.17
N ARG A 97 7.82 9.68 -1.29
CA ARG A 97 6.85 10.58 -1.94
C ARG A 97 6.59 10.17 -3.38
N ALA A 98 7.63 9.89 -4.16
CA ALA A 98 7.51 9.47 -5.55
C ALA A 98 6.72 8.15 -5.69
N ALA A 99 6.98 7.19 -4.81
CA ALA A 99 6.20 5.95 -4.75
C ALA A 99 4.73 6.22 -4.37
N ASN A 100 4.50 7.07 -3.37
CA ASN A 100 3.16 7.39 -2.90
C ASN A 100 2.35 8.14 -3.96
N THR A 101 2.96 9.04 -4.73
CA THR A 101 2.31 9.72 -5.87
C THR A 101 1.80 8.71 -6.91
N ARG A 102 2.57 7.65 -7.20
CA ARG A 102 2.12 6.57 -8.12
C ARG A 102 0.96 5.77 -7.53
N LEU A 103 1.01 5.46 -6.23
CA LEU A 103 -0.08 4.80 -5.52
C LEU A 103 -1.37 5.64 -5.57
N VAL A 104 -1.31 6.93 -5.25
CA VAL A 104 -2.47 7.85 -5.29
C VAL A 104 -3.05 7.93 -6.71
N ARG A 105 -2.20 8.01 -7.75
CA ARG A 105 -2.66 7.98 -9.15
C ARG A 105 -3.35 6.67 -9.50
N THR A 106 -2.81 5.54 -9.04
CA THR A 106 -3.40 4.21 -9.27
C THR A 106 -4.75 4.09 -8.55
N LEU A 107 -4.85 4.57 -7.30
CA LEU A 107 -6.10 4.62 -6.56
C LEU A 107 -7.14 5.51 -7.25
N ARG A 108 -6.74 6.68 -7.76
CA ARG A 108 -7.64 7.56 -8.52
C ARG A 108 -8.12 6.92 -9.82
N ALA A 109 -7.24 6.21 -10.52
CA ALA A 109 -7.62 5.48 -11.74
C ALA A 109 -8.57 4.32 -11.43
N ALA A 110 -8.39 3.61 -10.32
CA ALA A 110 -9.24 2.49 -9.93
C ALA A 110 -10.60 2.93 -9.36
N MET A 111 -10.61 3.90 -8.45
CA MET A 111 -11.81 4.34 -7.72
C MET A 111 -12.62 5.43 -8.44
N GLY A 112 -11.99 6.16 -9.36
CA GLY A 112 -12.61 7.31 -10.00
C GLY A 112 -13.02 8.39 -8.98
N PRO A 113 -14.17 9.05 -9.18
CA PRO A 113 -14.66 10.13 -8.31
C PRO A 113 -14.88 9.71 -6.85
N GLN A 114 -15.20 8.43 -6.60
CA GLN A 114 -15.45 7.88 -5.26
C GLN A 114 -14.25 8.01 -4.32
N LEU A 115 -13.04 8.21 -4.87
CA LEU A 115 -11.86 8.48 -4.06
C LEU A 115 -12.05 9.70 -3.15
N LEU A 116 -12.71 10.76 -3.65
CA LEU A 116 -12.95 11.97 -2.88
C LEU A 116 -13.94 11.72 -1.74
N ASP A 117 -14.99 10.93 -2.00
CA ASP A 117 -15.97 10.55 -0.99
C ASP A 117 -15.32 9.73 0.14
N VAL A 118 -14.50 8.74 -0.22
CA VAL A 118 -13.78 7.91 0.77
C VAL A 118 -12.71 8.71 1.51
N ALA A 119 -12.13 9.73 0.86
CA ALA A 119 -11.21 10.66 1.52
C ALA A 119 -11.91 11.69 2.43
N GLY A 120 -13.25 11.77 2.41
CA GLY A 120 -14.00 12.81 3.11
C GLY A 120 -13.81 14.20 2.51
N LEU A 121 -13.44 14.26 1.22
CA LEU A 121 -13.16 15.47 0.44
C LEU A 121 -14.22 15.74 -0.63
N SER A 122 -15.37 15.04 -0.59
CA SER A 122 -16.47 15.39 -1.48
C SER A 122 -16.87 16.83 -1.21
N PRO A 123 -16.99 17.71 -2.23
CA PRO A 123 -17.54 19.03 -2.02
C PRO A 123 -18.93 18.84 -1.41
N ASP A 124 -19.16 19.49 -0.27
CA ASP A 124 -20.44 19.51 0.40
C ASP A 124 -21.42 20.27 -0.51
N VAL A 125 -22.06 19.56 -1.45
CA VAL A 125 -23.13 20.12 -2.28
C VAL A 125 -24.40 20.13 -1.44
N SER A 126 -24.41 20.90 -0.35
CA SER A 126 -25.58 21.31 0.43
C SER A 126 -25.19 22.28 1.55
N ARG A 127 -25.05 23.57 1.23
CA ARG A 127 -25.57 24.67 2.05
C ARG A 127 -26.06 25.79 1.15
#